data_AF-C7CFP0-F1
#
_entry.id   AF-C7CFP0-F1
#
_cell.length_a   1.000
_cell.length_b   1.000
_cell.length_c   1.000
_cell.angle_alpha   90.00
_cell.angle_beta   90.00
_cell.angle_gamma   90.00
#
_symmetry.space_group_name_H-M   'P 1'
#
loop_
_entity.id
_entity.type
_entity.pdbx_description
1 polymer ?
#
loop_
_entity_poly.entity_id
_entity_poly.type
_entity_poly.pdbx_seq_one_letter_code
_entity_poly.pdbx_strand_id
1 'polypeptide(L)'
;MTTFDERKQAFEHRFVHEEEQRFRVRTRRNLLLATWACERMRLHGDAAQRFVEDFTDRGVLTADERLLAELHADLVSAGVEETLPALRREMERCAALARAEQRVGLALDQGSSA
;
A
#
# COMPACT_ATOMS: atom_id res chain seq x y z
N MET A 1 13.91 -34.91 15.50
CA MET A 1 13.68 -33.98 14.37
C MET A 1 14.96 -33.94 13.55
N THR A 2 14.86 -33.90 12.22
CA THR A 2 16.04 -33.86 11.34
C THR A 2 16.36 -32.43 10.95
N THR A 3 17.63 -32.12 10.68
CA THR A 3 18.08 -30.79 10.23
C THR A 3 17.37 -30.28 8.97
N PHE A 4 16.82 -31.18 8.15
CA PHE A 4 16.03 -30.81 6.98
C PHE A 4 14.64 -30.26 7.37
N ASP A 5 14.00 -30.86 8.38
CA ASP A 5 12.70 -30.39 8.90
C ASP A 5 12.82 -29.00 9.52
N GLU A 6 13.89 -28.75 10.27
CA GLU A 6 14.18 -27.46 10.91
C GLU A 6 14.38 -26.34 9.88
N ARG A 7 15.10 -26.64 8.79
CA ARG A 7 15.28 -25.68 7.68
C ARG A 7 13.95 -25.40 6.97
N LYS A 8 13.15 -26.43 6.71
CA LYS A 8 11.83 -26.27 6.07
C LYS A 8 10.92 -25.35 6.88
N GLN A 9 10.81 -25.58 8.19
CA GLN A 9 10.02 -24.73 9.09
C GLN A 9 10.53 -23.29 9.11
N ALA A 10 11.84 -23.08 9.16
CA ALA A 10 12.43 -21.75 9.11
C ALA A 10 12.09 -20.99 7.81
N PHE A 11 12.07 -21.68 6.66
CA PHE A 11 11.68 -21.08 5.38
C PHE A 11 10.19 -20.73 5.35
N GLU A 12 9.31 -21.61 5.83
CA GLU A 12 7.86 -21.36 5.90
C GLU A 12 7.55 -20.16 6.80
N HIS A 13 8.14 -20.11 8.00
CA HIS A 13 7.97 -18.98 8.93
C HIS A 13 8.47 -17.66 8.32
N ARG A 14 9.64 -17.68 7.67
CA ARG A 14 10.19 -16.50 7.00
C ARG A 14 9.27 -16.06 5.86
N PHE A 15 8.77 -16.98 5.05
CA PHE A 15 7.90 -16.67 3.93
C PHE A 15 6.60 -16.01 4.40
N VAL A 16 5.94 -16.57 5.43
CA VAL A 16 4.72 -16.00 6.01
C VAL A 16 4.97 -14.58 6.53
N HIS A 17 6.07 -14.39 7.28
CA HIS A 17 6.41 -13.08 7.82
C HIS A 17 6.70 -12.05 6.72
N GLU A 18 7.45 -12.43 5.69
CA GLU A 18 7.76 -11.55 4.57
C GLU A 18 6.52 -11.21 3.74
N GLU A 19 5.62 -12.16 3.48
CA GLU A 19 4.36 -11.91 2.78
C GLU A 19 3.45 -10.99 3.59
N GLU A 20 3.34 -11.20 4.91
CA GLU A 20 2.56 -10.33 5.79
C GLU A 20 3.12 -8.89 5.77
N GLN A 21 4.44 -8.73 5.85
CA GLN A 21 5.07 -7.43 5.73
C GLN A 21 4.80 -6.79 4.36
N ARG A 22 4.98 -7.53 3.26
CA ARG A 22 4.69 -7.06 1.90
C ARG A 22 3.24 -6.58 1.79
N PHE A 23 2.30 -7.36 2.32
CA PHE A 23 0.88 -7.02 2.34
C PHE A 23 0.62 -5.72 3.10
N ARG A 24 1.13 -5.59 4.33
CA ARG A 24 0.97 -4.38 5.15
C ARG A 24 1.51 -3.13 4.45
N VAL A 25 2.73 -3.20 3.89
CA VAL A 25 3.32 -2.09 3.12
C VAL A 25 2.45 -1.72 1.92
N ARG A 26 1.98 -2.72 1.17
CA ARG A 26 1.18 -2.50 -0.04
C ARG A 26 -0.16 -1.85 0.28
N THR A 27 -0.86 -2.34 1.29
CA THR A 27 -2.13 -1.76 1.75
C THR A 27 -1.94 -0.32 2.21
N ARG A 28 -0.89 -0.04 3.01
CA ARG A 28 -0.60 1.33 3.46
C ARG A 28 -0.23 2.26 2.30
N ARG A 29 0.57 1.80 1.34
CA ARG A 29 0.88 2.53 0.11
C ARG A 29 -0.40 2.89 -0.66
N ASN A 30 -1.32 1.94 -0.83
CA ASN A 30 -2.56 2.17 -1.57
C ASN A 30 -3.45 3.20 -0.86
N LEU A 31 -3.52 3.16 0.47
CA LEU A 31 -4.24 4.17 1.26
C LEU A 31 -3.64 5.56 1.05
N LEU A 32 -2.30 5.70 1.15
CA LEU A 32 -1.62 6.98 0.92
C LEU A 32 -1.87 7.53 -0.50
N LEU A 33 -1.84 6.65 -1.51
CA LEU A 33 -2.09 7.02 -2.91
C LEU A 33 -3.55 7.46 -3.11
N ALA A 34 -4.51 6.78 -2.48
CA ALA A 34 -5.91 7.15 -2.54
C ALA A 34 -6.18 8.50 -1.87
N THR A 35 -5.57 8.76 -0.70
CA THR A 35 -5.66 10.05 -0.03
C THR A 35 -5.10 11.17 -0.90
N TRP A 36 -3.93 10.96 -1.51
CA TRP A 36 -3.36 11.91 -2.47
C TRP A 36 -4.32 12.17 -3.64
N ALA A 37 -4.93 11.14 -4.20
CA ALA A 37 -5.88 11.29 -5.30
C ALA A 37 -7.14 12.07 -4.88
N CYS A 38 -7.66 11.85 -3.67
CA CYS A 38 -8.76 12.65 -3.11
C CYS A 38 -8.41 14.14 -3.05
N GLU A 39 -7.19 14.49 -2.65
CA GLU A 39 -6.73 15.89 -2.66
C GLU A 39 -6.71 16.47 -4.08
N ARG A 40 -6.24 15.69 -5.06
CA ARG A 40 -6.21 16.12 -6.47
C ARG A 40 -7.62 16.36 -7.03
N MET A 41 -8.56 15.46 -6.70
CA MET A 41 -9.96 15.53 -7.13
C MET A 41 -10.81 16.48 -6.27
N ARG A 42 -10.25 17.05 -5.19
CA ARG A 42 -10.96 17.90 -4.22
C ARG A 42 -12.17 17.18 -3.58
N LEU A 43 -12.02 15.89 -3.31
CA LEU A 43 -13.00 15.12 -2.55
C LEU A 43 -12.83 15.38 -1.05
N HIS A 44 -13.95 15.50 -0.33
CA HIS A 44 -13.98 15.78 1.10
C HIS A 44 -15.07 14.96 1.81
N GLY A 45 -14.94 14.82 3.12
CA GLY A 45 -15.91 14.11 3.97
C GLY A 45 -16.17 12.68 3.49
N ASP A 46 -17.43 12.28 3.49
CA ASP A 46 -17.87 10.94 3.10
C ASP A 46 -17.41 10.53 1.70
N ALA A 47 -17.31 11.46 0.75
CA ALA A 47 -16.88 11.15 -0.61
C ALA A 47 -15.40 10.74 -0.65
N ALA A 48 -14.55 11.43 0.12
CA ALA A 48 -13.14 11.07 0.25
C ALA A 48 -12.96 9.74 0.99
N GLN A 49 -13.73 9.51 2.05
CA GLN A 49 -13.67 8.27 2.81
C GLN A 49 -14.04 7.06 1.94
N ARG A 50 -15.18 7.13 1.23
CA ARG A 50 -15.61 6.05 0.32
C ARG A 50 -14.60 5.79 -0.78
N PHE A 51 -14.06 6.84 -1.39
CA PHE A 51 -13.02 6.67 -2.41
C PHE A 51 -11.77 5.95 -1.87
N VAL A 52 -11.30 6.32 -0.67
CA VAL A 52 -10.14 5.69 -0.05
C VAL A 52 -10.40 4.22 0.29
N GLU A 53 -11.57 3.91 0.86
CA GLU A 53 -11.98 2.54 1.16
C GLU A 53 -12.06 1.69 -0.11
N ASP A 54 -12.85 2.14 -1.10
CA ASP A 54 -13.04 1.43 -2.38
C ASP A 54 -11.70 1.23 -3.11
N PHE A 55 -10.85 2.25 -3.16
CA PHE A 55 -9.55 2.17 -3.83
C PHE A 55 -8.62 1.18 -3.12
N THR A 56 -8.59 1.19 -1.79
CA THR A 56 -7.75 0.30 -1.00
C THR A 56 -8.21 -1.15 -1.17
N ASP A 57 -9.52 -1.39 -1.15
CA ASP A 57 -10.12 -2.72 -1.35
C ASP A 57 -9.85 -3.28 -2.75
N ARG A 58 -10.05 -2.48 -3.80
CA ARG A 58 -9.66 -2.87 -5.18
C ARG A 58 -8.17 -3.20 -5.27
N GLY A 59 -7.33 -2.44 -4.58
CA GLY A 59 -5.88 -2.62 -4.55
C GLY A 59 -5.38 -3.90 -3.86
N VAL A 60 -6.25 -4.66 -3.18
CA VAL A 60 -5.89 -5.94 -2.54
C VAL A 60 -5.62 -7.03 -3.58
N LEU A 61 -6.45 -7.13 -4.62
CA LEU A 61 -6.36 -8.19 -5.63
C LEU A 61 -5.83 -7.69 -6.98
N THR A 62 -5.74 -6.37 -7.16
CA THR A 62 -5.36 -5.75 -8.43
C THR A 62 -3.85 -5.56 -8.53
N ALA A 63 -3.28 -5.90 -9.68
CA ALA A 63 -1.90 -5.60 -9.99
C ALA A 63 -1.67 -4.08 -10.11
N ASP A 64 -0.51 -3.61 -9.70
CA ASP A 64 -0.20 -2.17 -9.62
C ASP A 64 -0.48 -1.41 -10.92
N GLU A 65 -0.04 -1.93 -12.07
CA GLU A 65 -0.25 -1.29 -13.37
C GLU A 65 -1.74 -1.13 -13.73
N ARG A 66 -2.56 -2.12 -13.39
CA ARG A 66 -4.01 -2.04 -13.60
C ARG A 66 -4.63 -1.05 -12.62
N LEU A 67 -4.22 -1.07 -11.36
CA LEU A 67 -4.70 -0.14 -10.34
C LEU A 67 -4.39 1.32 -10.73
N LEU A 68 -3.21 1.57 -11.30
CA LEU A 68 -2.82 2.89 -11.80
C LEU A 68 -3.63 3.32 -13.03
N ALA A 69 -3.97 2.40 -13.93
CA ALA A 69 -4.83 2.69 -15.07
C ALA A 69 -6.26 3.05 -14.63
N GLU A 70 -6.79 2.35 -13.62
CA GLU A 70 -8.09 2.65 -13.01
C GLU A 70 -8.05 4.00 -12.28
N LEU A 71 -7.00 4.28 -11.50
CA LEU A 71 -6.79 5.58 -10.85
C LEU A 71 -6.73 6.73 -11.86
N HIS A 72 -6.02 6.54 -12.96
CA HIS A 72 -5.94 7.52 -14.04
C HIS A 72 -7.32 7.81 -14.63
N ALA A 73 -8.15 6.79 -14.85
CA ALA A 73 -9.52 6.96 -15.33
C ALA A 73 -10.40 7.72 -14.33
N ASP A 74 -10.26 7.43 -13.04
CA ASP A 74 -10.96 8.14 -11.96
C ASP A 74 -10.56 9.63 -11.95
N LEU A 75 -9.26 9.93 -12.05
CA LEU A 75 -8.73 11.30 -12.10
C LEU A 75 -9.22 12.07 -13.34
N VAL A 76 -9.16 11.46 -14.52
CA VAL A 76 -9.67 12.07 -15.77
C VAL A 76 -11.17 12.36 -15.66
N SER A 77 -11.95 11.44 -15.09
CA SER A 77 -13.39 11.63 -14.87
C SER A 77 -13.69 12.78 -13.91
N ALA A 78 -12.78 13.06 -12.97
CA ALA A 78 -12.84 14.22 -12.08
C ALA A 78 -12.26 15.50 -12.69
N GLY A 79 -11.84 15.49 -13.97
CA GLY A 79 -11.23 16.63 -14.65
C GLY A 79 -9.80 16.93 -14.22
N VAL A 80 -9.12 15.96 -13.60
CA VAL A 80 -7.71 16.07 -13.20
C VAL A 80 -6.84 15.43 -14.27
N GLU A 81 -5.98 16.23 -14.90
CA GLU A 81 -4.97 15.72 -15.82
C GLU A 81 -3.73 15.24 -15.05
N GLU A 82 -3.49 13.93 -15.07
CA GLU A 82 -2.27 13.29 -14.59
C GLU A 82 -1.80 12.26 -15.61
N THR A 83 -0.50 12.01 -15.68
CA THR A 83 0.04 11.02 -16.62
C THR A 83 0.38 9.71 -15.91
N LEU A 84 0.23 8.57 -16.57
CA LEU A 84 0.64 7.27 -15.99
C LEU A 84 2.09 7.26 -15.44
N PRO A 85 3.10 7.86 -16.10
CA PRO A 85 4.44 7.97 -15.52
C PRO A 85 4.48 8.81 -14.23
N ALA A 86 3.67 9.86 -14.11
CA ALA A 86 3.56 10.63 -12.87
C ALA A 86 2.93 9.80 -11.75
N LEU A 87 1.87 9.05 -12.05
CA LEU A 87 1.21 8.17 -11.10
C LEU A 87 2.13 7.03 -10.61
N ARG A 88 2.99 6.49 -11.48
CA ARG A 88 4.03 5.51 -11.07
C ARG A 88 5.02 6.11 -10.07
N ARG A 89 5.53 7.31 -10.34
CA ARG A 89 6.43 8.02 -9.41
C ARG A 89 5.75 8.30 -8.08
N GLU A 90 4.48 8.66 -8.11
CA GLU A 90 3.69 8.92 -6.92
C GLU A 90 3.48 7.64 -6.09
N MET A 91 3.16 6.53 -6.75
CA MET A 91 3.06 5.22 -6.09
C MET A 91 4.40 4.79 -5.46
N GLU A 92 5.53 5.04 -6.12
CA GLU A 92 6.87 4.80 -5.56
C GLU A 92 7.14 5.67 -4.32
N ARG A 93 6.76 6.95 -4.36
CA ARG A 93 6.84 7.88 -3.23
C ARG A 93 6.02 7.37 -2.05
N CYS A 94 4.75 7.00 -2.28
CA CYS A 94 3.88 6.40 -1.27
C CYS A 94 4.47 5.09 -0.71
N ALA A 95 5.11 4.28 -1.56
CA ALA A 95 5.72 3.02 -1.12
C ALA A 95 6.94 3.26 -0.22
N ALA A 96 7.74 4.28 -0.51
CA ALA A 96 8.85 4.69 0.34
C ALA A 96 8.36 5.18 1.71
N LEU A 97 7.31 5.99 1.73
CA LEU A 97 6.68 6.47 2.97
C LEU A 97 6.09 5.32 3.80
N ALA A 98 5.33 4.42 3.18
CA ALA A 98 4.75 3.26 3.87
C ALA A 98 5.82 2.38 4.53
N ARG A 99 6.96 2.16 3.86
CA ARG A 99 8.10 1.41 4.45
C ARG A 99 8.75 2.16 5.61
N ALA A 100 8.86 3.50 5.52
CA ALA A 100 9.42 4.32 6.58
C ALA A 100 8.53 4.29 7.83
N GLU A 101 7.21 4.45 7.67
CA GLU A 101 6.23 4.38 8.76
C GLU A 101 6.24 3.01 9.45
N GLN A 102 6.29 1.92 8.69
CA GLN A 102 6.37 0.57 9.27
C GLN A 102 7.62 0.39 10.13
N ARG A 103 8.75 0.96 9.69
CA ARG A 103 10.02 0.90 10.45
C ARG A 103 9.94 1.68 11.76
N VAL A 104 9.25 2.82 11.76
CA VAL A 104 9.02 3.61 12.99
C VAL A 104 8.07 2.86 13.92
N GLY A 105 6.97 2.29 13.42
CA GLY A 105 6.05 1.48 14.24
C GLY A 105 6.76 0.30 14.90
N LEU A 106 7.57 -0.45 14.14
CA LEU A 106 8.39 -1.53 14.67
C LEU A 106 9.38 -1.06 15.76
N ALA A 107 9.97 0.13 15.62
CA ALA A 107 10.89 0.67 16.61
C ALA A 107 10.18 1.05 17.93
N LEU A 108 8.93 1.54 17.85
CA LEU A 108 8.12 1.86 19.02
C LEU A 108 7.61 0.60 19.73
N ASP A 109 7.17 -0.43 18.98
CA ASP A 109 6.70 -1.70 19.54
C ASP A 109 7.82 -2.44 20.30
N GLN A 110 9.06 -2.39 19.80
CA GLN A 110 10.22 -2.98 20.47
C GLN A 110 10.71 -2.18 21.69
N GLY A 111 10.37 -0.89 21.77
CA GLY A 111 10.65 -0.05 22.94
C GLY A 111 9.63 -0.18 24.07
N SER A 112 8.46 -0.77 23.82
CA SER A 112 7.38 -0.93 24.80
C SER A 112 7.39 -2.29 25.52
N SER A 113 8.37 -3.15 25.24
CA SER A 113 8.51 -4.49 25.84
C SER A 113 9.59 -4.58 26.94
N ALA A 114 9.92 -3.47 27.59
CA ALA A 114 10.88 -3.40 28.72
C ALA A 114 10.17 -3.13 30.04
#